data_AF-A0A7S3C476-F1
#
_entry.id   AF-A0A7S3C476-F1
#
_cell.length_a   1.000
_cell.length_b   1.000
_cell.length_c   1.000
_cell.angle_alpha   90.00
_cell.angle_beta   90.00
_cell.angle_gamma   90.00
#
_symmetry.space_group_name_H-M   'P 1'
#
loop_
_entity.id
_entity.type
_entity.pdbx_description
1 polymer ?
#
loop_
_entity_poly.entity_id
_entity_poly.type
_entity_poly.pdbx_seq_one_letter_code
_entity_poly.pdbx_strand_id
1 'polypeptide(L)'
;RQVKDSLALEQRCRSHLQNASRAAASVKMELTSGEKVGREAAEDLTAILTEARHVVSVHERAHEALGGVDASVSAEKLAAMAADLREAMAHARKVLSAAGREGEAAKRQLSAATIALSQAIAADNRGQVG
;
A
#
# COMPACT_ATOMS: atom_id res chain seq x y z
N ARG A 1 -27.29 -10.81 -40.83
CA ARG A 1 -27.44 -10.13 -39.52
C ARG A 1 -26.51 -10.78 -38.50
N GLN A 2 -26.60 -12.08 -38.25
CA GLN A 2 -25.72 -12.85 -37.34
C GLN A 2 -24.21 -12.58 -37.46
N VAL A 3 -23.62 -12.45 -38.67
CA VAL A 3 -22.18 -12.15 -38.84
C VAL A 3 -21.79 -10.71 -38.45
N LYS A 4 -22.71 -9.74 -38.55
CA LYS A 4 -22.46 -8.36 -38.09
C LYS A 4 -22.56 -8.23 -36.57
N ASP A 5 -23.43 -9.04 -35.95
CA ASP A 5 -23.59 -9.07 -34.50
C ASP A 5 -22.39 -9.77 -33.82
N SER A 6 -21.83 -10.82 -34.43
CA SER A 6 -20.64 -11.50 -33.89
C SER A 6 -19.37 -10.63 -33.92
N LEU A 7 -19.18 -9.83 -34.97
CA LEU A 7 -18.05 -8.89 -35.07
C LEU A 7 -18.17 -7.73 -34.08
N ALA A 8 -19.40 -7.20 -33.90
CA ALA A 8 -19.67 -6.18 -32.89
C ALA A 8 -19.49 -6.72 -31.46
N LEU A 9 -19.87 -7.99 -31.22
CA LEU A 9 -19.60 -8.69 -29.97
C LEU A 9 -18.10 -8.87 -29.71
N GLU A 10 -17.35 -9.36 -30.70
CA GLU A 10 -15.90 -9.53 -30.57
C GLU A 10 -15.22 -8.21 -30.21
N GLN A 11 -15.62 -7.11 -30.86
CA GLN A 11 -15.12 -5.77 -30.54
C GLN A 11 -15.46 -5.31 -29.12
N ARG A 12 -16.70 -5.53 -28.66
CA ARG A 12 -17.12 -5.18 -27.28
C ARG A 12 -16.36 -6.03 -26.25
N CYS A 13 -16.30 -7.35 -26.43
CA CYS A 13 -15.56 -8.25 -25.56
C CYS A 13 -14.08 -7.89 -25.51
N ARG A 14 -13.46 -7.58 -26.65
CA ARG A 14 -12.05 -7.16 -26.73
C ARG A 14 -11.82 -5.83 -26.00
N SER A 15 -12.74 -4.86 -26.13
CA SER A 15 -12.69 -3.59 -25.39
C SER A 15 -12.81 -3.79 -23.87
N HIS A 16 -13.76 -4.62 -23.42
CA HIS A 16 -13.93 -4.93 -22.00
C HIS A 16 -12.74 -5.71 -21.42
N LEU A 17 -12.17 -6.66 -22.18
CA LEU A 17 -10.94 -7.35 -21.81
C LEU A 17 -9.77 -6.38 -21.67
N GLN A 18 -9.57 -5.48 -22.64
CA GLN A 18 -8.53 -4.45 -22.55
C GLN A 18 -8.72 -3.52 -21.34
N ASN A 19 -9.97 -3.18 -21.00
CA ASN A 19 -10.27 -2.38 -19.82
C ASN A 19 -9.99 -3.14 -18.51
N ALA A 20 -10.39 -4.42 -18.44
CA ALA A 20 -10.10 -5.28 -17.30
C ALA A 20 -8.60 -5.51 -17.11
N SER A 21 -7.85 -5.74 -18.21
CA SER A 21 -6.39 -5.87 -18.18
C SER A 21 -5.71 -4.59 -17.72
N ARG A 22 -6.16 -3.41 -18.18
CA ARG A 22 -5.64 -2.12 -17.71
C ARG A 22 -5.94 -1.88 -16.24
N ALA A 23 -7.16 -2.18 -15.80
CA ALA A 23 -7.53 -2.09 -14.39
C ALA A 23 -6.69 -3.04 -13.52
N ALA A 24 -6.47 -4.29 -13.95
CA ALA A 24 -5.63 -5.25 -13.25
C ALA A 24 -4.16 -4.81 -13.19
N ALA A 25 -3.62 -4.25 -14.27
CA ALA A 25 -2.28 -3.68 -14.30
C ALA A 25 -2.15 -2.49 -13.33
N SER A 26 -3.17 -1.61 -13.28
CA SER A 26 -3.24 -0.51 -12.33
C SER A 26 -3.26 -1.03 -10.88
N VAL A 27 -4.11 -2.01 -10.56
CA VAL A 27 -4.15 -2.66 -9.24
C VAL A 27 -2.78 -3.20 -8.85
N LYS A 28 -2.11 -3.91 -9.77
CA LYS A 28 -0.78 -4.46 -9.53
C LYS A 28 0.24 -3.35 -9.23
N MET A 29 0.24 -2.27 -10.01
CA MET A 29 1.14 -1.13 -9.77
C MET A 29 0.89 -0.47 -8.41
N GLU A 30 -0.36 -0.21 -8.05
CA GLU A 30 -0.72 0.38 -6.75
C GLU A 30 -0.30 -0.53 -5.58
N LEU A 31 -0.53 -1.84 -5.69
CA LEU A 31 -0.08 -2.80 -4.68
C LEU A 31 1.44 -2.82 -4.53
N THR A 32 2.18 -2.87 -5.65
CA THR A 32 3.65 -2.84 -5.62
C THR A 32 4.20 -1.50 -5.08
N SER A 33 3.55 -0.39 -5.41
CA SER A 33 3.88 0.93 -4.86
C SER A 33 3.67 0.95 -3.34
N GLY A 34 2.50 0.48 -2.89
CA GLY A 34 2.18 0.38 -1.46
C GLY A 34 3.14 -0.53 -0.69
N GLU A 35 3.56 -1.65 -1.28
CA GLU A 35 4.59 -2.53 -0.69
C GLU A 35 5.95 -1.85 -0.55
N LYS A 36 6.39 -1.12 -1.58
CA LYS A 36 7.66 -0.38 -1.55
C LYS A 36 7.64 0.66 -0.42
N VAL A 37 6.57 1.43 -0.36
CA VAL A 37 6.40 2.48 0.65
C VAL A 37 6.27 1.88 2.07
N GLY A 38 5.57 0.75 2.21
CA GLY A 38 5.51 0.02 3.47
C GLY A 38 6.87 -0.50 3.93
N ARG A 39 7.73 -0.92 3.00
CA ARG A 39 9.11 -1.33 3.28
C ARG A 39 9.98 -0.16 3.73
N GLU A 40 9.95 0.96 3.01
CA GLU A 40 10.69 2.19 3.37
C GLU A 40 10.29 2.65 4.79
N ALA A 41 9.00 2.68 5.10
CA ALA A 41 8.52 3.02 6.45
C ALA A 41 8.99 2.03 7.54
N ALA A 42 9.11 0.73 7.22
CA ALA A 42 9.63 -0.26 8.15
C ALA A 42 11.15 -0.13 8.36
N GLU A 43 11.89 0.22 7.31
CA GLU A 43 13.33 0.52 7.38
C GLU A 43 13.58 1.77 8.24
N ASP A 44 12.82 2.85 8.04
CA ASP A 44 12.89 4.06 8.85
C ASP A 44 12.61 3.78 10.34
N LEU A 45 11.54 3.03 10.64
CA LEU A 45 11.22 2.62 12.01
C LEU A 45 12.33 1.76 12.63
N THR A 46 12.95 0.88 11.85
CA THR A 46 14.07 0.05 12.31
C THR A 46 15.30 0.90 12.63
N ALA A 47 15.61 1.90 11.79
CA ALA A 47 16.72 2.83 12.02
C ALA A 47 16.51 3.63 13.31
N ILE A 48 15.31 4.21 13.50
CA ILE A 48 14.99 4.98 14.71
C ILE A 48 15.05 4.10 15.96
N LEU A 49 14.53 2.87 15.92
CA LEU A 49 14.59 1.94 17.05
C LEU A 49 16.03 1.50 17.36
N THR A 50 16.86 1.33 16.34
CA THR A 50 18.28 0.98 16.51
C THR A 50 19.04 2.14 17.15
N GLU A 51 18.80 3.36 16.70
CA GLU A 51 19.36 4.59 17.28
C GLU A 51 18.93 4.75 18.75
N ALA A 52 17.64 4.54 19.05
CA ALA A 52 17.11 4.59 20.41
C ALA A 52 17.79 3.55 21.33
N ARG A 53 17.98 2.31 20.85
CA ARG A 53 18.72 1.27 21.59
C ARG A 53 20.18 1.65 21.82
N HIS A 54 20.82 2.28 20.84
CA HIS A 54 22.21 2.73 20.98
C HIS A 54 22.34 3.79 22.08
N VAL A 55 21.45 4.79 22.08
CA VAL A 55 21.44 5.86 23.09
C VAL A 55 21.20 5.31 24.49
N VAL A 56 20.26 4.39 24.67
CA VAL A 56 20.01 3.71 25.96
C VAL A 56 21.24 2.92 26.40
N SER A 57 21.84 2.11 25.51
CA SER A 57 23.02 1.30 25.83
C SER A 57 24.26 2.12 26.18
N VAL A 58 24.44 3.30 25.56
CA VAL A 58 25.52 4.23 25.92
C VAL A 58 25.26 4.83 27.31
N HIS A 59 24.01 5.18 27.61
CA HIS A 59 23.61 5.70 28.91
C HIS A 59 23.80 4.66 30.03
N GLU A 60 23.35 3.43 29.83
CA GLU A 60 23.55 2.31 30.77
C GLU A 60 25.04 2.09 31.05
N ARG A 61 25.88 2.00 29.99
CA ARG A 61 27.33 1.82 30.14
C ARG A 61 28.02 2.98 30.83
N ALA A 62 27.60 4.22 30.56
CA ALA A 62 28.17 5.39 31.21
C ALA A 62 27.73 5.49 32.68
N HIS A 63 26.51 5.10 33.02
CA HIS A 63 26.03 4.98 34.40
C HIS A 63 26.80 3.90 35.17
N GLU A 64 27.06 2.73 34.57
CA GLU A 64 27.85 1.66 35.17
C GLU A 64 29.31 2.08 35.39
N ALA A 65 29.93 2.75 34.40
CA ALA A 65 31.32 3.19 34.47
C ALA A 65 31.58 4.33 35.47
N LEU A 66 30.59 5.21 35.69
CA LEU A 66 30.68 6.32 36.64
C LEU A 66 30.19 5.98 38.05
N GLY A 67 29.85 4.71 38.33
CA GLY A 67 29.43 4.26 39.66
C GLY A 67 28.15 4.94 40.17
N GLY A 68 27.25 5.35 39.27
CA GLY A 68 26.03 6.08 39.62
C GLY A 68 26.19 7.61 39.71
N VAL A 69 27.32 8.16 39.27
CA VAL A 69 27.41 9.60 38.98
C VAL A 69 26.81 9.86 37.59
N ASP A 70 25.90 10.81 37.54
CA ASP A 70 24.92 11.08 36.48
C ASP A 70 25.54 11.17 35.07
N ALA A 71 25.50 10.05 34.33
CA ALA A 71 25.85 10.00 32.92
C ALA A 71 24.66 10.49 32.06
N SER A 72 24.08 11.64 32.38
CA SER A 72 22.78 12.01 31.84
C SER A 72 22.81 12.14 30.31
N VAL A 73 22.20 11.20 29.60
CA VAL A 73 21.52 11.57 28.35
C VAL A 73 20.43 12.52 28.80
N SER A 74 20.50 13.79 28.37
CA SER A 74 19.53 14.77 28.85
C SER A 74 18.12 14.25 28.57
N ALA A 75 17.22 14.39 29.55
CA ALA A 75 15.81 14.03 29.39
C ALA A 75 15.20 14.70 28.13
N GLU A 76 15.75 15.85 27.74
CA GLU A 76 15.46 16.57 26.51
C GLU A 76 15.83 15.78 25.24
N LYS A 77 16.99 15.10 25.20
CA LYS A 77 17.40 14.25 24.06
C LYS A 77 16.53 12.99 23.94
N LEU A 78 16.17 12.37 25.05
CA LEU A 78 15.22 11.25 25.09
C LEU A 78 13.81 11.69 24.66
N ALA A 79 13.36 12.87 25.10
CA ALA A 79 12.08 13.44 24.71
C ALA A 79 12.03 13.77 23.21
N ALA A 80 13.12 14.31 22.65
CA ALA A 80 13.25 14.58 21.21
C ALA A 80 13.16 13.28 20.38
N MET A 81 13.92 12.24 20.75
CA MET A 81 13.85 10.94 20.05
C MET A 81 12.47 10.28 20.16
N ALA A 82 11.80 10.41 21.30
CA ALA A 82 10.44 9.94 21.47
C ALA A 82 9.43 10.73 20.62
N ALA A 83 9.67 12.02 20.37
CA ALA A 83 8.88 12.83 19.44
C ALA A 83 9.10 12.38 18.00
N ASP A 84 10.36 12.23 17.57
CA ASP A 84 10.73 11.77 16.22
C ASP A 84 10.12 10.39 15.91
N LEU A 85 10.17 9.46 16.87
CA LEU A 85 9.57 8.14 16.73
C LEU A 85 8.04 8.22 16.57
N ARG A 86 7.36 9.08 17.35
CA ARG A 86 5.90 9.27 17.21
C ARG A 86 5.55 9.89 15.87
N GLU A 87 6.34 10.84 15.39
CA GLU A 87 6.15 11.48 14.09
C GLU A 87 6.34 10.49 12.94
N ALA A 88 7.43 9.70 12.96
CA ALA A 88 7.67 8.64 11.99
C ALA A 88 6.55 7.59 12.00
N MET A 89 6.07 7.18 13.18
CA MET A 89 4.92 6.27 13.29
C MET A 89 3.63 6.89 12.74
N ALA A 90 3.37 8.18 12.98
CA ALA A 90 2.20 8.87 12.45
C ALA A 90 2.26 9.00 10.93
N HIS A 91 3.44 9.32 10.39
CA HIS A 91 3.70 9.36 8.95
C HIS A 91 3.47 8.00 8.31
N ALA A 92 4.07 6.94 8.85
CA ALA A 92 3.89 5.57 8.38
C ALA A 92 2.42 5.14 8.36
N ARG A 93 1.65 5.43 9.42
CA ARG A 93 0.20 5.12 9.48
C ARG A 93 -0.60 5.87 8.42
N LYS A 94 -0.31 7.17 8.22
CA LYS A 94 -0.99 8.00 7.21
C LYS A 94 -0.78 7.45 5.81
N VAL A 95 0.46 7.10 5.51
CA VAL A 95 0.89 6.57 4.23
C VAL A 95 0.29 5.18 3.96
N LEU A 96 0.34 4.27 4.94
CA LEU A 96 -0.29 2.95 4.84
C LEU A 96 -1.81 3.04 4.63
N SER A 97 -2.47 3.99 5.31
CA SER A 97 -3.90 4.25 5.14
C SER A 97 -4.24 4.79 3.74
N ALA A 98 -3.40 5.64 3.16
CA ALA A 98 -3.57 6.15 1.80
C ALA A 98 -3.43 5.03 0.77
N ALA A 99 -2.35 4.24 0.84
CA ALA A 99 -2.13 3.09 -0.03
C ALA A 99 -3.26 2.05 0.09
N GLY A 100 -3.79 1.82 1.29
CA GLY A 100 -4.95 0.94 1.50
C GLY A 100 -6.22 1.44 0.80
N ARG A 101 -6.48 2.76 0.80
CA ARG A 101 -7.63 3.35 0.08
C ARG A 101 -7.49 3.23 -1.43
N GLU A 102 -6.29 3.50 -1.95
CA GLU A 102 -5.98 3.39 -3.39
C GLU A 102 -6.09 1.94 -3.87
N GLY A 103 -5.55 1.00 -3.10
CA GLY A 103 -5.71 -0.44 -3.35
C GLY A 103 -7.17 -0.87 -3.39
N GLU A 104 -8.02 -0.40 -2.47
CA GLU A 104 -9.45 -0.71 -2.51
C GLU A 104 -10.21 -0.04 -3.65
N ALA A 105 -9.85 1.18 -4.03
CA ALA A 105 -10.42 1.82 -5.22
C ALA A 105 -10.10 1.02 -6.49
N ALA A 106 -8.85 0.57 -6.62
CA ALA A 106 -8.40 -0.23 -7.75
C ALA A 106 -9.11 -1.61 -7.80
N LYS A 107 -9.26 -2.29 -6.65
CA LYS A 107 -10.03 -3.55 -6.57
C LYS A 107 -11.50 -3.36 -6.97
N ARG A 108 -12.14 -2.26 -6.54
CA ARG A 108 -13.52 -1.93 -6.96
C ARG A 108 -13.63 -1.71 -8.45
N GLN A 109 -12.68 -1.00 -9.06
CA GLN A 109 -12.63 -0.81 -10.52
C GLN A 109 -12.50 -2.14 -11.26
N LEU A 110 -11.62 -3.04 -10.80
CA LEU A 110 -11.45 -4.37 -11.38
C LEU A 110 -12.73 -5.22 -11.28
N SER A 111 -13.40 -5.20 -10.11
CA SER A 111 -14.66 -5.90 -9.91
C SER A 111 -15.76 -5.38 -10.84
N ALA A 112 -15.90 -4.06 -10.96
CA ALA A 112 -16.86 -3.42 -11.86
C ALA A 112 -16.60 -3.78 -13.34
N ALA A 113 -15.33 -3.75 -13.76
CA ALA A 113 -14.94 -4.13 -15.12
C ALA A 113 -15.26 -5.61 -15.42
N THR A 114 -15.02 -6.50 -14.45
CA THR A 114 -15.34 -7.92 -14.56
C THR A 114 -16.84 -8.15 -14.68
N ILE A 115 -17.65 -7.51 -13.83
CA ILE A 115 -19.12 -7.61 -13.88
C ILE A 115 -19.65 -7.12 -15.24
N ALA A 116 -19.16 -5.97 -15.72
CA ALA A 116 -19.54 -5.43 -17.02
C ALA A 116 -19.23 -6.39 -18.18
N LEU A 117 -18.07 -7.06 -18.14
CA LEU A 117 -17.71 -8.09 -19.11
C LEU A 117 -18.68 -9.29 -19.06
N SER A 118 -18.97 -9.82 -17.87
CA SER A 118 -19.92 -10.93 -17.70
C SER A 118 -21.32 -10.57 -18.19
N GLN A 119 -21.79 -9.35 -17.92
CA GLN A 119 -23.08 -8.86 -18.40
C GLN A 119 -23.12 -8.74 -19.93
N ALA A 120 -22.05 -8.25 -20.55
CA ALA A 120 -21.95 -8.15 -22.01
C ALA A 120 -22.03 -9.53 -22.68
N ILE A 121 -21.34 -10.54 -22.14
CA ILE A 121 -21.41 -11.92 -22.62
C ILE A 121 -22.83 -12.51 -22.44
N ALA A 122 -23.44 -12.29 -21.28
CA ALA A 122 -24.78 -12.82 -20.99
C ALA A 122 -25.92 -12.15 -21.79
N ALA A 123 -25.76 -10.88 -22.17
CA ALA A 123 -26.69 -10.20 -23.06
C ALA A 123 -26.62 -10.77 -24.48
N ASP A 124 -25.43 -11.12 -24.94
CA ASP A 124 -25.24 -11.70 -26.27
C ASP A 124 -25.81 -13.12 -26.38
N ASN A 125 -25.53 -13.98 -25.41
CA ASN A 125 -26.10 -15.33 -25.35
C ASN A 125 -27.63 -15.33 -25.35
N ARG A 126 -28.28 -14.28 -24.80
CA ARG A 126 -29.74 -14.14 -24.83
C ARG A 126 -30.27 -13.62 -26.17
N GLY A 127 -29.49 -12.82 -26.89
CA GLY A 127 -29.83 -12.32 -28.22
C GLY A 127 -29.67 -13.36 -29.34
N GLN A 128 -28.87 -14.42 -29.13
CA GLN A 128 -28.70 -15.52 -30.11
C GLN A 128 -29.78 -16.62 -30.01
N VAL A 129 -30.53 -16.67 -28.90
CA VAL A 129 -31.54 -17.73 -28.64
C VAL A 129 -32.97 -17.29 -29.05
N GLY A 130 -33.16 -16.04 -29.50
CA GLY A 130 -34.45 -15.46 -29.90
C GLY A 130 -34.62 -15.26 -31.39
#